data_AF-A0A2S6CSC7-F1
#
_entry.id   AF-A0A2S6CSC7-F1
#
_cell.length_a   1.000
_cell.length_b   1.000
_cell.length_c   1.000
_cell.angle_alpha   90.00
_cell.angle_beta   90.00
_cell.angle_gamma   90.00
#
_symmetry.space_group_name_H-M   'P 1'
#
loop_
_entity.id
_entity.type
_entity.pdbx_description
1 polymer ?
#
loop_
_entity_poly.entity_id
_entity_poly.type
_entity_poly.pdbx_seq_one_letter_code
_entity_poly.pdbx_strand_id
1 'polypeptide(L)' 'MNGDQAGAIADYTQAITIDPQDAESYSNRGVAKSDLGDKTGAIKDLETAKQLFQQQGNTQFAQKVQEVLNKL' A
#
# COMPACT_ATOMS: atom_id res chain seq x y z
N MET A 1 -6.87 -13.79 13.16
CA MET A 1 -6.33 -14.15 11.83
C MET A 1 -5.15 -13.23 11.50
N ASN A 2 -4.21 -13.03 12.45
CA ASN A 2 -3.20 -11.97 12.34
C ASN A 2 -1.86 -12.48 11.78
N GLY A 3 -1.75 -13.79 11.51
CA GLY A 3 -0.52 -14.40 10.99
C GLY A 3 -0.31 -14.16 9.49
N ASP A 4 -1.39 -13.97 8.72
CA ASP A 4 -1.32 -13.81 7.26
C ASP A 4 -0.87 -12.39 6.86
N GLN A 5 -1.37 -11.37 7.56
CA GLN A 5 -1.03 -9.96 7.28
C GLN A 5 0.45 -9.64 7.52
N ALA A 6 1.06 -10.25 8.54
CA ALA A 6 2.49 -10.08 8.80
C ALA A 6 3.36 -10.73 7.70
N GLY A 7 2.95 -11.90 7.19
CA GLY A 7 3.59 -12.56 6.05
C GLY A 7 3.46 -11.71 4.78
N ALA A 8 2.25 -11.23 4.48
CA ALA A 8 1.99 -10.37 3.34
C ALA A 8 2.84 -9.08 3.37
N ILE A 9 3.00 -8.45 4.54
CA ILE A 9 3.87 -7.27 4.68
C ILE A 9 5.32 -7.58 4.31
N ALA A 10 5.83 -8.75 4.69
CA ALA A 10 7.19 -9.16 4.35
C ALA A 10 7.33 -9.37 2.82
N ASP A 11 6.38 -10.05 2.20
CA ASP A 11 6.37 -10.29 0.74
C ASP A 11 6.30 -8.98 -0.05
N TYR A 12 5.40 -8.06 0.31
CA TYR A 12 5.35 -6.74 -0.32
C TYR A 12 6.61 -5.91 -0.08
N THR A 13 7.27 -6.09 1.07
CA THR A 13 8.54 -5.41 1.34
C THR A 13 9.65 -5.92 0.44
N GLN A 14 9.70 -7.22 0.16
CA GLN A 14 10.63 -7.78 -0.82
C GLN A 14 10.30 -7.28 -2.23
N ALA A 15 9.02 -7.29 -2.64
CA ALA A 15 8.60 -6.77 -3.94
C ALA A 15 9.01 -5.31 -4.15
N ILE A 16 8.76 -4.44 -3.16
CA ILE A 16 9.16 -3.02 -3.18
C ILE A 16 10.69 -2.85 -3.23
N THR A 17 11.43 -3.77 -2.62
CA THR A 17 12.91 -3.74 -2.68
C THR A 17 13.41 -4.08 -4.08
N ILE A 18 12.73 -4.99 -4.78
CA ILE A 18 13.05 -5.40 -6.15
C ILE A 18 12.61 -4.32 -7.16
N ASP A 19 11.39 -3.81 -7.01
CA ASP A 19 10.83 -2.73 -7.82
C ASP A 19 10.22 -1.63 -6.93
N PRO A 20 10.97 -0.54 -6.68
CA PRO A 20 10.47 0.60 -5.93
C PRO A 20 9.32 1.36 -6.61
N GLN A 21 9.02 1.06 -7.88
CA GLN A 21 7.93 1.68 -8.64
C GLN A 21 6.65 0.83 -8.64
N ASP A 22 6.63 -0.32 -7.96
CA ASP A 22 5.45 -1.17 -7.84
C ASP A 22 4.40 -0.55 -6.90
N ALA A 23 3.50 0.22 -7.50
CA ALA A 23 2.40 0.90 -6.81
C ALA A 23 1.43 -0.08 -6.11
N GLU A 24 1.23 -1.28 -6.66
CA GLU A 24 0.32 -2.28 -6.08
C GLU A 24 0.90 -2.85 -4.79
N SER A 25 2.20 -3.17 -4.77
CA SER A 25 2.87 -3.64 -3.55
C SER A 25 2.82 -2.61 -2.43
N TYR A 26 2.99 -1.32 -2.71
CA TYR A 26 2.78 -0.28 -1.70
C TYR A 26 1.32 -0.22 -1.23
N SER A 27 0.35 -0.27 -2.15
CA SER A 27 -1.07 -0.25 -1.79
C SER A 27 -1.45 -1.41 -0.87
N ASN A 28 -1.05 -2.63 -1.24
CA ASN A 28 -1.39 -3.84 -0.51
C ASN A 28 -0.69 -3.91 0.85
N ARG A 29 0.58 -3.47 0.94
CA ARG A 29 1.29 -3.36 2.22
C ARG A 29 0.64 -2.33 3.13
N GLY A 30 0.18 -1.22 2.57
CA GLY A 30 -0.54 -0.18 3.31
C GLY A 30 -1.84 -0.69 3.93
N VAL A 31 -2.64 -1.44 3.15
CA VAL A 31 -3.87 -2.08 3.66
C VAL A 31 -3.55 -3.11 4.75
N ALA A 32 -2.56 -3.99 4.53
CA ALA A 32 -2.17 -4.98 5.53
C ALA A 32 -1.69 -4.34 6.85
N LYS A 33 -0.94 -3.23 6.77
CA LYS A 33 -0.53 -2.45 7.96
C LYS A 33 -1.71 -1.82 8.66
N SER A 34 -2.67 -1.27 7.92
CA SER A 34 -3.91 -0.73 8.48
C SER A 34 -4.67 -1.79 9.27
N ASP A 35 -4.83 -2.97 8.71
CA ASP A 35 -5.56 -4.06 9.36
C ASP A 35 -4.86 -4.56 10.64
N LEU A 36 -3.53 -4.46 10.71
CA LEU A 36 -2.75 -4.72 11.92
C LEU A 36 -2.72 -3.53 12.91
N GLY A 37 -3.38 -2.42 12.58
CA GLY A 37 -3.46 -1.22 13.41
C GLY A 37 -2.30 -0.23 13.25
N ASP A 38 -1.33 -0.51 12.37
CA ASP A 38 -0.26 0.43 12.02
C ASP A 38 -0.76 1.47 11.01
N LYS A 39 -1.61 2.40 11.49
CA LYS A 39 -2.20 3.46 10.67
C LYS A 39 -1.15 4.39 10.06
N THR A 40 -0.10 4.72 10.81
CA THR A 40 0.96 5.61 10.32
C THR A 40 1.73 4.96 9.18
N GLY A 41 2.09 3.69 9.32
CA GLY A 41 2.73 2.92 8.25
C GLY A 41 1.82 2.73 7.04
N ALA A 42 0.51 2.50 7.28
CA ALA A 42 -0.50 2.39 6.23
C ALA A 42 -0.60 3.67 5.39
N ILE A 43 -0.76 4.83 6.04
CA ILE A 43 -0.87 6.13 5.36
C ILE A 43 0.38 6.39 4.50
N LYS A 44 1.57 6.12 5.04
CA LYS A 44 2.82 6.32 4.31
C LYS A 44 2.87 5.48 3.03
N ASP A 45 2.56 4.19 3.12
CA ASP A 45 2.59 3.30 1.96
C ASP A 45 1.50 3.66 0.94
N LEU A 46 0.30 3.99 1.39
CA LEU A 46 -0.80 4.37 0.50
C LEU A 46 -0.55 5.71 -0.20
N GLU A 47 0.07 6.70 0.45
CA GLU A 47 0.46 7.95 -0.21
C GLU A 47 1.49 7.70 -1.32
N THR A 48 2.48 6.84 -1.08
CA THR A 48 3.43 6.42 -2.11
C THR A 48 2.73 5.69 -3.26
N ALA A 49 1.84 4.74 -2.96
CA ALA A 49 1.06 4.03 -3.98
C ALA A 49 0.25 4.99 -4.86
N LYS A 50 -0.44 5.96 -4.25
CA LYS A 50 -1.23 6.99 -4.97
C LYS A 50 -0.36 7.79 -5.94
N GLN A 51 0.82 8.23 -5.49
CA GLN A 51 1.75 8.98 -6.34
C GLN A 51 2.26 8.14 -7.51
N LEU A 52 2.64 6.89 -7.27
CA LEU A 52 3.12 5.99 -8.31
C LEU A 52 2.02 5.66 -9.33
N PHE A 53 0.80 5.38 -8.88
CA PHE A 53 -0.34 5.17 -9.78
C PHE A 53 -0.61 6.41 -10.65
N GLN A 54 -0.52 7.63 -10.09
CA GLN A 54 -0.66 8.86 -10.87
C GLN A 54 0.45 9.00 -11.93
N GLN A 55 1.70 8.72 -11.56
CA GLN A 55 2.85 8.76 -12.47
C GLN A 55 2.72 7.73 -13.60
N GLN A 56 2.14 6.57 -13.33
CA GLN A 56 1.87 5.51 -14.30
C GLN A 56 0.63 5.76 -15.18
N GLY A 57 -0.12 6.84 -14.93
CA GLY A 57 -1.40 7.10 -15.61
C GLY A 57 -2.57 6.25 -15.10
N ASN A 58 -2.35 5.45 -14.06
CA ASN A 58 -3.30 4.57 -13.38
C ASN A 58 -4.22 5.34 -12.42
N THR A 59 -4.84 6.41 -12.91
CA THR A 59 -5.59 7.37 -12.08
C THR A 59 -6.79 6.76 -11.36
N GLN A 60 -7.42 5.72 -11.91
CA GLN A 60 -8.50 4.98 -11.23
C GLN A 60 -8.00 4.26 -9.98
N PHE A 61 -6.79 3.68 -10.02
CA PHE A 61 -6.20 3.04 -8.85
C PHE A 61 -5.79 4.08 -7.81
N ALA A 62 -5.24 5.22 -8.24
CA ALA A 62 -4.95 6.34 -7.34
C ALA A 62 -6.22 6.84 -6.59
N GLN A 63 -7.37 6.90 -7.28
CA GLN A 63 -8.65 7.25 -6.65
C GLN A 63 -9.07 6.22 -5.60
N LYS A 64 -8.99 4.92 -5.91
CA LYS A 64 -9.27 3.85 -4.94
C LYS A 64 -8.38 3.96 -3.70
N VAL A 65 -7.08 4.20 -3.89
CA VAL A 65 -6.14 4.40 -2.78
C VAL A 65 -6.53 5.63 -1.95
N GLN A 66 -6.97 6.72 -2.58
CA GLN A 66 -7.45 7.90 -1.86
C GLN A 66 -8.72 7.61 -1.04
N GLU A 67 -9.62 6.76 -1.53
CA GLU A 67 -10.80 6.33 -0.76
C GLU A 67 -10.41 5.50 0.48
N VAL A 68 -9.38 4.67 0.37
CA VAL A 68 -8.83 3.94 1.53
C VAL A 68 -8.23 4.92 2.53
N LEU A 69 -7.40 5.86 2.07
CA LEU A 69 -6.81 6.90 2.92
C LEU A 69 -7.84 7.72 3.69
N ASN A 70 -8.98 8.04 3.06
CA ASN A 70 -10.06 8.79 3.70
C ASN A 70 -10.78 8.01 4.84
N LYS A 71 -10.58 6.69 4.92
CA LYS A 71 -11.22 5.80 5.91
C LYS A 71 -10.30 5.44 7.09
N LEU A 72 -9.02 5.79 7.02
CA LEU A 72 -8.01 5.51 8.06
C LEU A 72 -8.08 6.52 9.20
#